data_AF-A0A2Z3H468-F1
#
_entry.id   AF-A0A2Z3H468-F1
#
_cell.length_a   1.000
_cell.length_b   1.000
_cell.length_c   1.000
_cell.angle_alpha   90.00
_cell.angle_beta   90.00
_cell.angle_gamma   90.00
#
_symmetry.space_group_name_H-M   'P 1'
#
loop_
_entity.id
_entity.type
_entity.pdbx_description
1 polymer ?
#
loop_
_entity_poly.entity_id
_entity_poly.type
_entity_poly.pdbx_seq_one_letter_code
_entity_poly.pdbx_strand_id
1 'polypeptide(L)'
;MAEAEDTISDEILAPAPKAEAEIAKRGRGRPPGSKNKTKELPTEPPKSPAPQTIENTPEDAAVSRAMRDALEKLDFESMGSADRWLILLVRDTSPSEQPHEKEFHEGANAIGPVLAADRLAANLVDVALCYGAEDFKVIDCQHAKNFVMPQHVEYGRGTAGAPWFRGITRVCKDYREHLDDLGVAVGGTFVVVASDFLLGDDFVSALREFQELQHADPKLVVIPAGFGNWVPQVAEQVSVRIKPVDLNSFRIFDFLKIVATSMRELSCSRPEDRQSVIDKLNDLNG
;
A
#
# COMPACT_ATOMS: atom_id res chain seq x y z
N MET A 1 -14.99 62.02 3.43
CA MET A 1 -16.09 61.95 4.41
C MET A 1 -17.15 61.01 3.86
N ALA A 2 -17.15 59.79 4.38
CA ALA A 2 -18.28 58.86 4.48
C ALA A 2 -17.73 57.67 5.26
N GLU A 3 -17.96 57.71 6.57
CA GLU A 3 -17.76 56.62 7.51
C GLU A 3 -18.81 55.54 7.24
N ALA A 4 -18.42 54.28 7.40
CA ALA A 4 -19.34 53.18 7.65
C ALA A 4 -18.66 52.22 8.63
N GLU A 5 -19.05 52.39 9.88
CA GLU A 5 -18.89 51.49 11.02
C GLU A 5 -19.53 50.12 10.67
N ASP A 6 -18.82 49.01 10.88
CA ASP A 6 -18.74 48.23 12.13
C ASP A 6 -20.01 47.41 12.42
N THR A 7 -19.91 46.09 12.27
CA THR A 7 -20.79 45.07 12.87
C THR A 7 -20.14 43.70 12.67
N ILE A 8 -19.08 43.44 13.46
CA ILE A 8 -18.64 42.06 13.71
C ILE A 8 -19.48 41.58 14.90
N SER A 9 -20.48 40.76 14.63
CA SER A 9 -21.23 40.06 15.67
C SER A 9 -20.37 38.94 16.23
N ASP A 10 -19.90 39.14 17.46
CA ASP A 10 -19.42 38.10 18.37
C ASP A 10 -20.54 37.08 18.65
N GLU A 11 -20.49 35.91 18.02
CA GLU A 11 -21.33 34.77 18.39
C GLU A 11 -20.49 33.71 19.13
N ILE A 12 -20.33 33.97 20.43
CA ILE A 12 -20.37 33.04 21.57
C ILE A 12 -19.96 31.58 21.25
N LEU A 13 -18.67 31.28 21.45
CA LEU A 13 -18.19 29.91 21.66
C LEU A 13 -18.80 29.35 22.96
N ALA A 14 -19.71 28.37 22.84
CA ALA A 14 -20.14 27.55 23.96
C ALA A 14 -19.01 26.55 24.35
N PRO A 15 -18.68 26.40 25.65
CA PRO A 15 -17.66 25.45 26.10
C PRO A 15 -18.17 24.00 26.02
N ALA A 16 -17.36 23.12 25.43
CA ALA A 16 -17.63 21.68 25.37
C ALA A 16 -17.65 21.04 26.77
N PRO A 17 -18.56 20.10 27.06
CA PRO A 17 -18.65 19.43 28.36
C PRO A 17 -17.51 18.42 28.56
N LYS A 18 -16.94 18.44 29.77
CA LYS A 18 -15.93 17.48 30.25
C LYS A 18 -16.56 16.09 30.40
N ALA A 19 -16.04 15.10 29.69
CA ALA A 19 -16.36 13.69 29.93
C ALA A 19 -15.38 13.11 30.95
N GLU A 20 -15.91 12.69 32.09
CA GLU A 20 -15.20 12.04 33.18
C GLU A 20 -14.87 10.58 32.83
N ALA A 21 -13.71 10.13 33.32
CA ALA A 21 -13.19 8.78 33.14
C ALA A 21 -13.90 7.77 34.04
N GLU A 22 -14.26 6.60 33.50
CA GLU A 22 -14.56 5.41 34.29
C GLU A 22 -13.69 4.22 33.83
N ILE A 23 -12.65 3.93 34.60
CA ILE A 23 -11.75 2.79 34.40
C ILE A 23 -12.36 1.57 35.09
N ALA A 24 -12.98 0.67 34.31
CA ALA A 24 -13.43 -0.63 34.80
C ALA A 24 -12.28 -1.66 34.78
N LYS A 25 -11.71 -1.95 35.96
CA LYS A 25 -10.79 -3.06 36.21
C LYS A 25 -11.46 -4.40 35.90
N ARG A 26 -10.98 -5.16 34.91
CA ARG A 26 -11.36 -6.57 34.71
C ARG A 26 -10.30 -7.51 35.29
N GLY A 27 -10.72 -8.23 36.33
CA GLY A 27 -9.94 -9.21 37.06
C GLY A 27 -9.71 -10.52 36.29
N ARG A 28 -8.60 -11.17 36.63
CA ARG A 28 -8.19 -12.50 36.15
C ARG A 28 -9.18 -13.56 36.65
N GLY A 29 -9.79 -14.31 35.75
CA GLY A 29 -10.61 -15.48 36.05
C GLY A 29 -10.27 -16.63 35.10
N ARG A 30 -9.70 -17.70 35.65
CA ARG A 30 -9.33 -18.95 34.96
C ARG A 30 -10.57 -19.85 34.89
N PRO A 31 -10.97 -20.43 33.74
CA PRO A 31 -12.05 -21.41 33.72
C PRO A 31 -11.59 -22.75 34.32
N PRO A 32 -12.45 -23.46 35.09
CA PRO A 32 -12.13 -24.73 35.71
C PRO A 32 -12.24 -25.89 34.71
N GLY A 33 -11.33 -26.85 34.84
CA GLY A 33 -11.31 -28.06 34.04
C GLY A 33 -12.47 -29.00 34.35
N SER A 34 -12.94 -29.69 33.32
CA SER A 34 -13.80 -30.86 33.46
C SER A 34 -13.27 -31.99 32.57
N LYS A 35 -13.07 -33.12 33.26
CA LYS A 35 -12.63 -34.42 32.77
C LYS A 35 -13.64 -34.93 31.74
N ASN A 36 -13.18 -35.48 30.62
CA ASN A 36 -13.94 -36.49 29.91
C ASN A 36 -13.03 -37.57 29.32
N LYS A 37 -13.57 -38.78 29.41
CA LYS A 37 -12.93 -40.09 29.38
C LYS A 37 -12.42 -40.47 27.99
N THR A 38 -11.30 -41.19 28.00
CA THR A 38 -10.70 -41.98 26.93
C THR A 38 -11.72 -42.92 26.27
N LYS A 39 -11.76 -42.89 24.94
CA LYS A 39 -12.29 -43.96 24.09
C LYS A 39 -11.24 -44.19 23.00
N GLU A 40 -10.45 -45.25 23.15
CA GLU A 40 -9.47 -45.68 22.16
C GLU A 40 -10.21 -46.23 20.93
N LEU A 41 -9.77 -45.81 19.75
CA LEU A 41 -10.10 -46.41 18.46
C LEU A 41 -8.78 -46.77 17.77
N PRO A 42 -8.58 -48.02 17.32
CA PRO A 42 -7.36 -48.42 16.63
C PRO A 42 -7.50 -48.14 15.13
N THR A 43 -6.66 -47.25 14.60
CA THR A 43 -6.40 -47.17 13.15
C THR A 43 -4.99 -46.63 12.95
N GLU A 44 -4.06 -47.51 12.58
CA GLU A 44 -2.79 -47.10 11.98
C GLU A 44 -3.08 -46.22 10.76
N PRO A 45 -2.47 -45.02 10.64
CA PRO A 45 -2.50 -44.31 9.37
C PRO A 45 -1.65 -45.08 8.34
N PRO A 46 -2.08 -45.19 7.06
CA PRO A 46 -1.21 -45.70 6.02
C PRO A 46 0.05 -44.83 6.00
N LYS A 47 1.23 -45.48 6.01
CA LYS A 47 2.53 -44.81 5.83
C LYS A 47 2.43 -43.92 4.59
N SER A 48 2.27 -42.62 4.79
CA SER A 48 2.51 -41.64 3.73
C SER A 48 3.96 -41.84 3.30
N PRO A 49 4.27 -41.95 2.00
CA PRO A 49 5.65 -41.98 1.56
C PRO A 49 6.35 -40.76 2.15
N ALA A 50 7.51 -40.98 2.76
CA ALA A 50 8.32 -39.90 3.30
C ALA A 50 8.45 -38.79 2.25
N PRO A 51 8.38 -37.51 2.62
CA PRO A 51 8.61 -36.42 1.68
C PRO A 51 9.96 -36.66 1.02
N GLN A 52 9.94 -36.97 -0.28
CA GLN A 52 11.16 -37.09 -1.05
C GLN A 52 11.82 -35.72 -0.99
N THR A 53 12.90 -35.63 -0.24
CA THR A 53 13.76 -34.46 -0.26
C THR A 53 14.43 -34.50 -1.62
N ILE A 54 13.91 -33.72 -2.57
CA ILE A 54 14.61 -33.47 -3.82
C ILE A 54 15.83 -32.65 -3.43
N GLU A 55 16.96 -33.32 -3.19
CA GLU A 55 18.25 -32.65 -3.06
C GLU A 55 18.56 -32.02 -4.41
N ASN A 56 18.22 -30.74 -4.57
CA ASN A 56 18.66 -29.96 -5.71
C ASN A 56 20.18 -29.95 -5.70
N THR A 57 20.79 -30.55 -6.72
CA THR A 57 22.24 -30.54 -6.82
C THR A 57 22.72 -29.10 -7.11
N PRO A 58 23.97 -28.75 -6.76
CA PRO A 58 24.55 -27.46 -7.12
C PRO A 58 24.48 -27.17 -8.63
N GLU A 59 24.50 -28.21 -9.46
CA GLU A 59 24.34 -28.13 -10.91
C GLU A 59 22.91 -27.76 -11.30
N ASP A 60 21.89 -28.37 -10.69
CA ASP A 60 20.47 -28.02 -10.90
C ASP A 60 20.18 -26.56 -10.50
N ALA A 61 20.81 -26.09 -9.42
CA ALA A 61 20.71 -24.71 -8.96
C ALA A 61 21.42 -23.71 -9.89
N ALA A 62 22.50 -24.13 -10.56
CA ALA A 62 23.23 -23.32 -11.54
C ALA A 62 22.49 -23.23 -12.87
N VAL A 63 21.94 -24.35 -13.36
CA VAL A 63 21.10 -24.40 -14.56
C VAL A 63 19.82 -23.59 -14.36
N SER A 64 19.19 -23.70 -13.19
CA SER A 64 18.00 -22.89 -12.84
C SER A 64 18.30 -21.39 -12.81
N ARG A 65 19.50 -20.98 -12.36
CA ARG A 65 19.93 -19.58 -12.40
C ARG A 65 20.17 -19.11 -13.84
N ALA A 66 20.97 -19.84 -14.62
CA ALA A 66 21.25 -19.49 -16.01
C ALA A 66 19.96 -19.39 -16.86
N MET A 67 18.98 -20.25 -16.60
CA MET A 67 17.69 -20.20 -17.26
C MET A 67 16.85 -18.98 -16.85
N ARG A 68 16.87 -18.56 -15.58
CA ARG A 68 16.24 -17.30 -15.15
C ARG A 68 16.91 -16.10 -15.80
N ASP A 69 18.23 -16.03 -15.78
CA ASP A 69 18.99 -14.91 -16.34
C ASP A 69 18.73 -14.77 -17.85
N ALA A 70 18.62 -15.90 -18.58
CA ALA A 70 18.28 -15.91 -19.99
C ALA A 70 16.84 -15.42 -20.26
N LEU A 71 15.88 -15.79 -19.41
CA LEU A 71 14.49 -15.30 -19.50
C LEU A 71 14.40 -13.81 -19.18
N GLU A 72 15.11 -13.33 -18.16
CA GLU A 72 15.17 -11.90 -17.82
C GLU A 72 15.77 -11.07 -18.96
N LYS A 73 16.84 -11.57 -19.58
CA LYS A 73 17.44 -10.93 -20.74
C LYS A 73 16.47 -10.87 -21.92
N LEU A 74 15.75 -11.96 -22.20
CA LEU A 74 14.77 -12.00 -23.28
C LEU A 74 13.57 -11.08 -23.01
N ASP A 75 13.13 -10.99 -21.75
CA ASP A 75 12.12 -10.02 -21.32
C ASP A 75 12.62 -8.58 -21.52
N PHE A 76 13.86 -8.28 -21.15
CA PHE A 76 14.46 -6.95 -21.39
C PHE A 76 14.58 -6.63 -22.88
N GLU A 77 15.05 -7.58 -23.71
CA GLU A 77 15.17 -7.37 -25.16
C GLU A 77 13.80 -7.16 -25.84
N SER A 78 12.76 -7.83 -25.34
CA SER A 78 11.41 -7.73 -25.92
C SER A 78 10.59 -6.53 -25.43
N MET A 79 10.89 -6.02 -24.24
CA MET A 79 10.08 -4.99 -23.56
C MET A 79 10.89 -3.77 -23.11
N GLY A 80 12.18 -3.69 -23.48
CA GLY A 80 13.13 -2.72 -22.94
C GLY A 80 12.74 -1.25 -23.12
N SER A 81 11.95 -0.93 -24.15
CA SER A 81 11.46 0.43 -24.42
C SER A 81 9.96 0.62 -24.13
N ALA A 82 9.27 -0.38 -23.59
CA ALA A 82 7.85 -0.29 -23.30
C ALA A 82 7.60 0.53 -22.03
N ASP A 83 6.46 1.22 -21.99
CA ASP A 83 6.04 2.04 -20.85
C ASP A 83 6.10 1.26 -19.53
N ARG A 84 6.74 1.85 -18.52
CA ARG A 84 6.86 1.27 -17.18
C ARG A 84 5.88 1.89 -16.20
N TRP A 85 5.36 1.07 -15.29
CA TRP A 85 4.35 1.45 -14.32
C TRP A 85 4.86 1.22 -12.91
N LEU A 86 4.46 2.07 -11.97
CA LEU A 86 4.86 1.95 -10.57
C LEU A 86 3.64 1.79 -9.67
N ILE A 87 3.64 0.78 -8.81
CA ILE A 87 2.81 0.72 -7.60
C ILE A 87 3.70 1.09 -6.41
N LEU A 88 3.45 2.25 -5.82
CA LEU A 88 4.11 2.71 -4.61
C LEU A 88 3.20 2.44 -3.41
N LEU A 89 3.54 1.42 -2.62
CA LEU A 89 2.86 1.12 -1.36
C LEU A 89 3.49 1.92 -0.25
N VAL A 90 2.73 2.84 0.34
CA VAL A 90 3.16 3.62 1.50
C VAL A 90 2.37 3.16 2.70
N ARG A 91 3.04 2.51 3.66
CA ARG A 91 2.43 2.04 4.89
C ARG A 91 2.90 2.85 6.07
N ASP A 92 1.94 3.17 6.93
CA ASP A 92 2.25 3.67 8.25
C ASP A 92 2.72 2.57 9.21
N THR A 93 3.71 2.92 10.03
CA THR A 93 4.36 2.01 10.99
C THR A 93 4.29 2.54 12.42
N SER A 94 3.22 3.24 12.74
CA SER A 94 2.94 3.60 14.13
C SER A 94 2.24 2.48 14.89
N PRO A 95 2.15 2.59 16.23
CA PRO A 95 1.44 1.62 17.04
C PRO A 95 -0.05 1.42 16.68
N SER A 96 -0.73 2.40 16.07
CA SER A 96 -2.15 2.26 15.71
C SER A 96 -2.38 1.33 14.52
N GLU A 97 -1.39 1.19 13.64
CA GLU A 97 -1.39 0.25 12.50
C GLU A 97 -0.94 -1.17 12.88
N GLN A 98 -0.50 -1.39 14.11
CA GLN A 98 -0.06 -2.71 14.57
C GLN A 98 -1.12 -3.82 14.43
N PRO A 99 -2.41 -3.58 14.76
CA PRO A 99 -3.46 -4.58 14.57
C PRO A 99 -3.67 -5.00 13.11
N HIS A 100 -3.34 -4.12 12.15
CA HIS A 100 -3.60 -4.31 10.72
C HIS A 100 -2.40 -4.86 9.95
N GLU A 101 -1.25 -5.03 10.61
CA GLU A 101 0.01 -5.47 9.99
C GLU A 101 -0.12 -6.73 9.15
N LYS A 102 -0.70 -7.77 9.77
CA LYS A 102 -0.81 -9.07 9.13
C LYS A 102 -1.63 -8.99 7.85
N GLU A 103 -2.75 -8.25 7.89
CA GLU A 103 -3.61 -8.10 6.72
C GLU A 103 -2.94 -7.27 5.62
N PHE A 104 -2.20 -6.22 5.99
CA PHE A 104 -1.38 -5.46 5.04
C PHE A 104 -0.35 -6.37 4.38
N HIS A 105 0.38 -7.17 5.15
CA HIS A 105 1.41 -8.09 4.63
C HIS A 105 0.81 -9.12 3.67
N GLU A 106 -0.33 -9.71 4.03
CA GLU A 106 -1.05 -10.64 3.16
C GLU A 106 -1.50 -9.96 1.85
N GLY A 107 -1.99 -8.71 1.93
CA GLY A 107 -2.42 -7.94 0.77
C GLY A 107 -1.28 -7.53 -0.15
N ALA A 108 -0.18 -7.00 0.41
CA ALA A 108 1.00 -6.62 -0.34
C ALA A 108 1.63 -7.83 -1.05
N ASN A 109 1.76 -8.97 -0.35
CA ASN A 109 2.26 -10.20 -0.96
C ASN A 109 1.33 -10.78 -2.04
N ALA A 110 0.06 -10.36 -2.12
CA ALA A 110 -0.84 -10.78 -3.17
C ALA A 110 -0.63 -10.01 -4.50
N ILE A 111 0.03 -8.85 -4.47
CA ILE A 111 0.25 -8.02 -5.67
C ILE A 111 1.10 -8.77 -6.71
N GLY A 112 2.24 -9.32 -6.29
CA GLY A 112 3.16 -10.05 -7.16
C GLY A 112 2.46 -11.17 -7.96
N PRO A 113 1.78 -12.12 -7.29
CA PRO A 113 1.02 -13.17 -7.97
C PRO A 113 -0.08 -12.68 -8.93
N VAL A 114 -0.79 -11.58 -8.60
CA VAL A 114 -1.84 -11.01 -9.47
C VAL A 114 -1.24 -10.47 -10.77
N LEU A 115 -0.11 -9.76 -10.66
CA LEU A 115 0.60 -9.20 -11.81
C LEU A 115 1.34 -10.28 -12.61
N ALA A 116 1.91 -11.29 -11.93
CA ALA A 116 2.60 -12.42 -12.54
C ALA A 116 1.70 -13.31 -13.41
N ALA A 117 0.37 -13.19 -13.28
CA ALA A 117 -0.59 -13.88 -14.15
C ALA A 117 -0.53 -13.37 -15.61
N ASP A 118 0.07 -12.21 -15.87
CA ASP A 118 0.29 -11.65 -17.20
C ASP A 118 1.78 -11.31 -17.39
N ARG A 119 2.40 -11.84 -18.45
CA ARG A 119 3.83 -11.66 -18.69
C ARG A 119 4.24 -10.19 -18.88
N LEU A 120 3.39 -9.37 -19.49
CA LEU A 120 3.68 -7.95 -19.69
C LEU A 120 3.62 -7.23 -18.34
N ALA A 121 2.53 -7.39 -17.58
CA ALA A 121 2.40 -6.75 -16.28
C ALA A 121 3.49 -7.19 -15.29
N ALA A 122 3.85 -8.48 -15.29
CA ALA A 122 4.93 -9.03 -14.45
C ALA A 122 6.29 -8.37 -14.67
N ASN A 123 6.53 -7.84 -15.88
CA ASN A 123 7.79 -7.26 -16.29
C ASN A 123 7.76 -5.74 -16.42
N LEU A 124 6.59 -5.13 -16.64
CA LEU A 124 6.44 -3.69 -16.86
C LEU A 124 5.98 -2.93 -15.62
N VAL A 125 5.49 -3.63 -14.61
CA VAL A 125 5.07 -3.03 -13.34
C VAL A 125 6.17 -3.24 -12.29
N ASP A 126 6.64 -2.12 -11.74
CA ASP A 126 7.49 -2.06 -10.57
C ASP A 126 6.64 -1.85 -9.33
N VAL A 127 7.05 -2.48 -8.23
CA VAL A 127 6.42 -2.34 -6.92
C VAL A 127 7.47 -1.82 -5.94
N ALA A 128 7.22 -0.65 -5.39
CA ALA A 128 8.03 -0.05 -4.35
C ALA A 128 7.25 -0.06 -3.03
N LEU A 129 7.92 -0.49 -1.97
CA LEU A 129 7.40 -0.48 -0.63
C LEU A 129 8.13 0.57 0.20
N CYS A 130 7.35 1.48 0.75
CA CYS A 130 7.82 2.54 1.61
C CYS A 130 7.12 2.46 2.96
N TYR A 131 7.91 2.70 4.00
CA TYR A 131 7.37 2.90 5.33
C TYR A 131 7.56 4.32 5.78
N GLY A 132 6.62 4.72 6.61
CA GLY A 132 6.67 5.98 7.25
C GLY A 132 6.33 5.88 8.73
N ALA A 133 7.16 6.53 9.52
CA ALA A 133 6.88 6.90 10.89
C ALA A 133 7.36 8.35 11.04
N GLU A 134 8.47 8.56 11.77
CA GLU A 134 9.15 9.85 11.93
C GLU A 134 9.92 10.26 10.66
N ASP A 135 10.36 9.28 9.86
CA ASP A 135 11.00 9.47 8.57
C ASP A 135 10.31 8.64 7.48
N PHE A 136 10.59 8.98 6.22
CA PHE A 136 10.16 8.22 5.05
C PHE A 136 11.32 7.37 4.56
N LYS A 137 11.07 6.07 4.37
CA LYS A 137 12.08 5.12 3.91
C LYS A 137 11.53 4.26 2.78
N VAL A 138 12.30 4.17 1.70
CA VAL A 138 12.12 3.13 0.68
C VAL A 138 12.78 1.86 1.22
N ILE A 139 12.00 0.80 1.37
CA ILE A 139 12.45 -0.46 1.96
C ILE A 139 12.85 -1.44 0.88
N ASP A 140 12.03 -1.50 -0.17
CA ASP A 140 12.26 -2.37 -1.31
C ASP A 140 11.66 -1.76 -2.57
N CYS A 141 12.26 -2.04 -3.71
CA CYS A 141 11.76 -1.63 -5.02
C CYS A 141 12.17 -2.69 -6.05
N GLN A 142 11.20 -3.44 -6.55
CA GLN A 142 11.45 -4.57 -7.45
C GLN A 142 10.40 -4.66 -8.55
N HIS A 143 10.75 -5.35 -9.64
CA HIS A 143 9.76 -5.83 -10.60
C HIS A 143 8.70 -6.69 -9.89
N ALA A 144 7.44 -6.56 -10.31
CA ALA A 144 6.31 -7.26 -9.71
C ALA A 144 6.52 -8.78 -9.58
N LYS A 145 7.17 -9.42 -10.56
CA LYS A 145 7.48 -10.86 -10.54
C LYS A 145 8.39 -11.30 -9.39
N ASN A 146 9.16 -10.38 -8.82
CA ASN A 146 10.13 -10.63 -7.75
C ASN A 146 9.71 -10.01 -6.40
N PHE A 147 8.66 -9.20 -6.38
CA PHE A 147 8.23 -8.49 -5.18
C PHE A 147 7.77 -9.47 -4.08
N VAL A 148 8.46 -9.41 -2.94
CA VAL A 148 8.12 -10.13 -1.72
C VAL A 148 8.27 -9.17 -0.55
N MET A 149 7.24 -9.06 0.28
CA MET A 149 7.29 -8.16 1.42
C MET A 149 8.30 -8.65 2.48
N PRO A 150 9.16 -7.77 3.03
CA PRO A 150 10.04 -8.12 4.13
C PRO A 150 9.26 -8.62 5.36
N GLN A 151 9.78 -9.63 6.04
CA GLN A 151 9.11 -10.24 7.20
C GLN A 151 9.08 -9.36 8.45
N HIS A 152 9.94 -8.35 8.54
CA HIS A 152 10.04 -7.49 9.71
C HIS A 152 10.06 -6.02 9.34
N VAL A 153 9.25 -5.25 10.05
CA VAL A 153 9.15 -3.80 9.96
C VAL A 153 9.29 -3.26 11.37
N GLU A 154 10.27 -2.39 11.60
CA GLU A 154 10.41 -1.73 12.90
C GLU A 154 9.36 -0.63 13.02
N TYR A 155 8.60 -0.65 14.11
CA TYR A 155 7.60 0.36 14.41
C TYR A 155 8.23 1.62 14.98
N GLY A 156 7.79 2.78 14.51
CA GLY A 156 8.20 4.08 15.04
C GLY A 156 7.40 4.51 16.27
N ARG A 157 7.69 5.73 16.77
CA ARG A 157 6.99 6.29 17.94
C ARG A 157 5.75 7.12 17.55
N GLY A 158 5.60 7.44 16.29
CA GLY A 158 4.51 8.23 15.72
C GLY A 158 4.81 8.57 14.26
N THR A 159 3.94 9.36 13.63
CA THR A 159 4.07 9.65 12.20
C THR A 159 4.10 11.13 11.90
N ALA A 160 5.00 11.51 10.99
CA ALA A 160 5.24 12.89 10.57
C ALA A 160 4.83 13.09 9.11
N GLY A 161 3.86 13.97 8.88
CA GLY A 161 3.29 14.21 7.55
C GLY A 161 4.26 14.82 6.53
N ALA A 162 5.08 15.80 6.93
CA ALA A 162 6.00 16.46 6.01
C ALA A 162 7.07 15.51 5.40
N PRO A 163 7.78 14.69 6.20
CA PRO A 163 8.68 13.68 5.67
C PRO A 163 8.02 12.72 4.68
N TRP A 164 6.77 12.31 4.93
CA TRP A 164 6.02 11.45 4.03
C TRP A 164 5.78 12.07 2.67
N PHE A 165 5.12 13.23 2.62
CA PHE A 165 4.78 13.85 1.33
C PHE A 165 6.03 14.20 0.53
N ARG A 166 7.10 14.66 1.19
CA ARG A 166 8.39 14.89 0.52
C ARG A 166 9.01 13.60 0.00
N GLY A 167 8.97 12.53 0.79
CA GLY A 167 9.48 11.22 0.41
C GLY A 167 8.76 10.63 -0.79
N ILE A 168 7.42 10.63 -0.76
CA ILE A 168 6.58 10.18 -1.88
C ILE A 168 6.87 11.00 -3.14
N THR A 169 6.88 12.33 -3.00
CA THR A 169 7.19 13.25 -4.12
C THR A 169 8.55 12.95 -4.72
N ARG A 170 9.56 12.74 -3.87
CA ARG A 170 10.91 12.41 -4.31
C ARG A 170 10.94 11.07 -5.04
N VAL A 171 10.38 10.00 -4.48
CA VAL A 171 10.35 8.68 -5.14
C VAL A 171 9.70 8.76 -6.52
N CYS A 172 8.59 9.49 -6.64
CA CYS A 172 7.92 9.66 -7.93
C CYS A 172 8.79 10.41 -8.95
N LYS A 173 9.55 11.42 -8.51
CA LYS A 173 10.48 12.17 -9.39
C LYS A 173 11.68 11.32 -9.77
N ASP A 174 12.35 10.73 -8.79
CA ASP A 174 13.54 9.90 -8.96
C ASP A 174 13.24 8.71 -9.89
N TYR A 175 12.06 8.09 -9.77
CA TYR A 175 11.62 7.02 -10.67
C TYR A 175 11.45 7.49 -12.12
N ARG A 176 10.84 8.66 -12.34
CA ARG A 176 10.67 9.20 -13.70
C ARG A 176 11.99 9.60 -14.32
N GLU A 177 12.85 10.27 -13.56
CA GLU A 177 14.20 10.65 -14.00
C GLU A 177 15.01 9.42 -14.39
N HIS A 178 14.97 8.37 -13.55
CA HIS A 178 15.62 7.10 -13.87
C HIS A 178 15.14 6.47 -15.18
N LEU A 179 13.83 6.49 -15.43
CA LEU A 179 13.29 5.96 -16.69
C LEU A 179 13.62 6.85 -17.90
N ASP A 180 13.61 8.17 -17.74
CA ASP A 180 14.01 9.12 -18.77
C ASP A 180 15.48 8.93 -19.19
N ASP A 181 16.38 8.72 -18.22
CA ASP A 181 17.80 8.39 -18.46
C ASP A 181 17.97 7.11 -19.28
N LEU A 182 17.04 6.17 -19.15
CA LEU A 182 17.00 4.91 -19.91
C LEU A 182 16.24 5.02 -21.24
N GLY A 183 15.66 6.18 -21.55
CA GLY A 183 14.82 6.38 -22.73
C GLY A 183 13.49 5.62 -22.67
N VAL A 184 13.00 5.36 -21.46
CA VAL A 184 11.76 4.61 -21.19
C VAL A 184 10.69 5.55 -20.69
N ALA A 185 9.49 5.47 -21.27
CA ALA A 185 8.38 6.31 -20.83
C ALA A 185 7.70 5.76 -19.57
N VAL A 186 7.15 6.67 -18.76
CA VAL A 186 6.30 6.30 -17.61
C VAL A 186 4.85 6.11 -18.09
N GLY A 187 4.35 4.89 -17.94
CA GLY A 187 2.96 4.53 -18.22
C GLY A 187 1.99 5.14 -17.19
N GLY A 188 2.37 5.07 -15.91
CA GLY A 188 1.70 5.73 -14.79
C GLY A 188 2.18 5.26 -13.42
N THR A 189 1.70 5.91 -12.38
CA THR A 189 2.10 5.66 -10.99
C THR A 189 0.87 5.61 -10.08
N PHE A 190 0.69 4.50 -9.36
CA PHE A 190 -0.33 4.36 -8.33
C PHE A 190 0.35 4.47 -6.97
N VAL A 191 0.01 5.49 -6.19
CA VAL A 191 0.48 5.66 -4.82
C VAL A 191 -0.65 5.24 -3.89
N VAL A 192 -0.48 4.10 -3.23
CA VAL A 192 -1.41 3.64 -2.19
C VAL A 192 -0.89 4.14 -0.85
N VAL A 193 -1.64 5.04 -0.22
CA VAL A 193 -1.30 5.57 1.10
C VAL A 193 -2.16 4.85 2.12
N ALA A 194 -1.63 3.78 2.73
CA ALA A 194 -2.28 2.99 3.77
C ALA A 194 -1.91 3.53 5.15
N SER A 195 -2.79 4.36 5.72
CA SER A 195 -2.53 5.02 6.99
C SER A 195 -3.80 5.52 7.68
N ASP A 196 -3.87 5.35 8.99
CA ASP A 196 -4.88 5.88 9.90
C ASP A 196 -4.52 7.25 10.53
N PHE A 197 -3.50 7.95 10.01
CA PHE A 197 -2.90 9.07 10.74
C PHE A 197 -3.65 10.39 10.81
N LEU A 198 -3.43 11.06 11.95
CA LEU A 198 -3.54 12.50 12.12
C LEU A 198 -2.22 13.16 11.69
N LEU A 199 -2.26 13.99 10.64
CA LEU A 199 -1.09 14.78 10.25
C LEU A 199 -0.74 15.74 11.40
N GLY A 200 0.42 15.54 12.05
CA GLY A 200 0.94 16.44 13.07
C GLY A 200 1.21 17.85 12.51
N ASP A 201 1.57 18.81 13.37
CA ASP A 201 1.76 20.20 12.94
C ASP A 201 2.90 20.34 11.90
N ASP A 202 2.68 21.24 10.91
CA ASP A 202 3.62 21.65 9.84
C ASP A 202 3.87 20.67 8.66
N PHE A 203 2.80 20.25 7.97
CA PHE A 203 2.87 19.48 6.71
C PHE A 203 2.35 20.23 5.48
N VAL A 204 1.74 21.41 5.65
CA VAL A 204 0.98 22.11 4.59
C VAL A 204 1.85 22.40 3.36
N SER A 205 3.10 22.83 3.55
CA SER A 205 4.03 23.06 2.43
C SER A 205 4.35 21.78 1.68
N ALA A 206 4.62 20.68 2.40
CA ALA A 206 4.96 19.40 1.80
C ALA A 206 3.75 18.77 1.08
N LEU A 207 2.55 18.90 1.65
CA LEU A 207 1.31 18.50 1.00
C LEU A 207 1.07 19.30 -0.29
N ARG A 208 1.31 20.62 -0.27
CA ARG A 208 1.16 21.46 -1.47
C ARG A 208 2.10 21.01 -2.58
N GLU A 209 3.38 20.79 -2.30
CA GLU A 209 4.35 20.29 -3.28
C GLU A 209 3.89 18.95 -3.88
N PHE A 210 3.35 18.07 -3.04
CA PHE A 210 2.80 16.79 -3.49
C PHE A 210 1.54 16.95 -4.34
N GLN A 211 0.63 17.85 -3.98
CA GLN A 211 -0.57 18.16 -4.77
C GLN A 211 -0.19 18.79 -6.11
N GLU A 212 0.79 19.69 -6.16
CA GLU A 212 1.31 20.27 -7.41
C GLU A 212 1.82 19.17 -8.36
N LEU A 213 2.51 18.16 -7.83
CA LEU A 213 2.92 16.98 -8.61
C LEU A 213 1.71 16.20 -9.16
N GLN A 214 0.66 15.98 -8.35
CA GLN A 214 -0.58 15.31 -8.79
C GLN A 214 -1.36 16.10 -9.84
N HIS A 215 -1.33 17.42 -9.77
CA HIS A 215 -1.94 18.28 -10.77
C HIS A 215 -1.15 18.28 -12.08
N ALA A 216 0.18 18.30 -11.99
CA ALA A 216 1.07 18.31 -13.14
C ALA A 216 1.13 16.96 -13.87
N ASP A 217 0.99 15.83 -13.17
CA ASP A 217 0.99 14.50 -13.78
C ASP A 217 -0.38 13.83 -13.75
N PRO A 218 -1.10 13.77 -14.89
CA PRO A 218 -2.36 13.06 -14.96
C PRO A 218 -2.25 11.54 -14.83
N LYS A 219 -1.06 10.97 -14.96
CA LYS A 219 -0.78 9.54 -14.80
C LYS A 219 -0.42 9.14 -13.36
N LEU A 220 -0.29 10.11 -12.45
CA LEU A 220 -0.12 9.88 -11.02
C LEU A 220 -1.50 9.79 -10.36
N VAL A 221 -1.82 8.61 -9.84
CA VAL A 221 -3.05 8.34 -9.11
C VAL A 221 -2.70 8.07 -7.65
N VAL A 222 -3.25 8.88 -6.76
CA VAL A 222 -3.07 8.73 -5.32
C VAL A 222 -4.34 8.17 -4.72
N ILE A 223 -4.22 7.03 -4.04
CA ILE A 223 -5.32 6.28 -3.45
C ILE A 223 -5.11 6.28 -1.94
N PRO A 224 -5.78 7.18 -1.20
CA PRO A 224 -5.68 7.21 0.24
C PRO A 224 -6.60 6.13 0.81
N ALA A 225 -6.07 5.30 1.68
CA ALA A 225 -6.76 4.18 2.31
C ALA A 225 -6.43 4.17 3.80
N GLY A 226 -7.43 4.19 4.68
CA GLY A 226 -7.19 4.33 6.11
C GLY A 226 -8.15 3.54 6.97
N PHE A 227 -7.76 3.32 8.23
CA PHE A 227 -8.61 2.71 9.25
C PHE A 227 -9.22 3.81 10.14
N GLY A 228 -10.55 3.81 10.33
CA GLY A 228 -11.22 4.62 11.37
C GLY A 228 -12.01 5.84 10.88
N ASN A 229 -12.56 6.59 11.85
CA ASN A 229 -13.52 7.68 11.62
C ASN A 229 -12.88 9.03 11.23
N TRP A 230 -11.56 9.17 11.31
CA TRP A 230 -10.82 10.41 11.03
C TRP A 230 -10.30 10.48 9.59
N VAL A 231 -10.47 9.39 8.85
CA VAL A 231 -10.00 9.12 7.49
C VAL A 231 -10.52 10.13 6.44
N PRO A 232 -11.78 10.58 6.42
CA PRO A 232 -12.29 11.35 5.27
C PRO A 232 -11.62 12.73 5.09
N GLN A 233 -11.46 13.50 6.17
CA GLN A 233 -11.03 14.90 6.08
C GLN A 233 -9.56 15.06 5.69
N VAL A 234 -8.72 14.12 6.10
CA VAL A 234 -7.28 14.12 5.78
C VAL A 234 -7.05 13.42 4.46
N ALA A 235 -7.71 12.30 4.20
CA ALA A 235 -7.58 11.58 2.94
C ALA A 235 -8.11 12.39 1.74
N GLU A 236 -9.17 13.19 1.92
CA GLU A 236 -9.64 14.16 0.90
C GLU A 236 -8.59 15.21 0.55
N GLN A 237 -7.69 15.57 1.48
CA GLN A 237 -6.61 16.51 1.19
C GLN A 237 -5.47 15.85 0.40
N VAL A 238 -5.26 14.54 0.62
CA VAL A 238 -4.14 13.80 0.04
C VAL A 238 -4.40 13.38 -1.41
N SER A 239 -5.66 13.12 -1.77
CA SER A 239 -6.04 12.79 -3.15
C SER A 239 -6.94 13.84 -3.76
N VAL A 240 -6.53 14.35 -4.91
CA VAL A 240 -7.33 15.31 -5.69
C VAL A 240 -8.41 14.61 -6.52
N ARG A 241 -8.29 13.30 -6.77
CA ARG A 241 -9.07 12.59 -7.81
C ARG A 241 -9.79 11.34 -7.35
N ILE A 242 -9.32 10.70 -6.27
CA ILE A 242 -9.84 9.42 -5.79
C ILE A 242 -10.45 9.59 -4.41
N LYS A 243 -11.64 9.03 -4.21
CA LYS A 243 -12.27 9.01 -2.89
C LYS A 243 -11.46 8.15 -1.91
N PRO A 244 -11.32 8.58 -0.65
CA PRO A 244 -10.68 7.77 0.40
C PRO A 244 -11.33 6.39 0.56
N VAL A 245 -10.52 5.34 0.62
CA VAL A 245 -10.99 3.97 0.89
C VAL A 245 -11.02 3.72 2.39
N ASP A 246 -12.21 3.41 2.92
CA ASP A 246 -12.38 3.01 4.33
C ASP A 246 -12.02 1.53 4.51
N LEU A 247 -10.87 1.27 5.13
CA LEU A 247 -10.37 -0.07 5.35
C LEU A 247 -11.07 -0.81 6.50
N ASN A 248 -11.96 -0.15 7.27
CA ASN A 248 -12.86 -0.85 8.18
C ASN A 248 -14.01 -1.55 7.44
N SER A 249 -14.48 -0.91 6.37
CA SER A 249 -15.59 -1.38 5.55
C SER A 249 -15.12 -2.29 4.42
N PHE A 250 -13.85 -2.15 4.02
CA PHE A 250 -13.28 -2.88 2.90
C PHE A 250 -11.90 -3.46 3.24
N ARG A 251 -11.75 -4.79 3.15
CA ARG A 251 -10.52 -5.47 3.58
C ARG A 251 -9.34 -5.02 2.72
N ILE A 252 -8.23 -4.65 3.37
CA ILE A 252 -7.00 -4.19 2.69
C ILE A 252 -6.45 -5.22 1.69
N PHE A 253 -6.61 -6.51 1.97
CA PHE A 253 -6.24 -7.58 1.05
C PHE A 253 -7.00 -7.50 -0.28
N ASP A 254 -8.31 -7.33 -0.22
CA ASP A 254 -9.16 -7.26 -1.41
C ASP A 254 -8.91 -5.94 -2.17
N PHE A 255 -8.66 -4.86 -1.44
CA PHE A 255 -8.24 -3.57 -2.00
C PHE A 255 -6.94 -3.66 -2.80
N LEU A 256 -5.86 -4.17 -2.22
CA LEU A 256 -4.57 -4.25 -2.92
C LEU A 256 -4.63 -5.19 -4.13
N LYS A 257 -5.47 -6.23 -4.09
CA LYS A 257 -5.75 -7.07 -5.26
C LYS A 257 -6.45 -6.30 -6.38
N ILE A 258 -7.41 -5.44 -6.04
CA ILE A 258 -8.08 -4.60 -7.04
C ILE A 258 -7.08 -3.60 -7.63
N VAL A 259 -6.26 -2.95 -6.81
CA VAL A 259 -5.18 -2.06 -7.28
C VAL A 259 -4.26 -2.79 -8.26
N ALA A 260 -3.79 -3.98 -7.91
CA ALA A 260 -2.93 -4.80 -8.78
C ALA A 260 -3.65 -5.23 -10.07
N THR A 261 -4.92 -5.61 -9.98
CA THR A 261 -5.73 -6.01 -11.15
C THR A 261 -5.96 -4.83 -12.10
N SER A 262 -6.30 -3.66 -11.55
CA SER A 262 -6.44 -2.41 -12.30
C SER A 262 -5.13 -2.01 -12.97
N MET A 263 -3.99 -2.13 -12.27
CA MET A 263 -2.69 -1.86 -12.86
C MET A 263 -2.37 -2.82 -14.00
N ARG A 264 -2.66 -4.12 -13.84
CA ARG A 264 -2.51 -5.12 -14.90
C ARG A 264 -3.35 -4.77 -16.13
N GLU A 265 -4.62 -4.42 -15.91
CA GLU A 265 -5.51 -3.97 -16.99
C GLU A 265 -4.94 -2.75 -17.71
N LEU A 266 -4.43 -1.76 -16.98
CA LEU A 266 -3.83 -0.54 -17.53
C LEU A 266 -2.52 -0.78 -18.28
N SER A 267 -1.66 -1.64 -17.77
CA SER A 267 -0.39 -1.98 -18.43
C SER A 267 -0.59 -2.74 -19.74
N CYS A 268 -1.74 -3.42 -19.88
CA CYS A 268 -2.08 -4.21 -21.05
C CYS A 268 -3.11 -3.53 -21.97
N SER A 269 -3.73 -2.41 -21.55
CA SER A 269 -4.77 -1.72 -22.30
C SER A 269 -4.24 -0.60 -23.20
N ARG A 270 -5.08 -0.22 -24.17
CA ARG A 270 -4.77 0.93 -25.03
C ARG A 270 -4.97 2.24 -24.25
N PRO A 271 -4.28 3.33 -24.62
CA PRO A 271 -4.37 4.61 -23.92
C PRO A 271 -5.79 5.13 -23.70
N GLU A 272 -6.70 4.89 -24.65
CA GLU A 272 -8.10 5.29 -24.62
C GLU A 272 -8.95 4.60 -23.53
N ASP A 273 -8.55 3.41 -23.06
CA ASP A 273 -9.31 2.62 -22.09
C ASP A 273 -8.98 2.98 -20.63
N ARG A 274 -7.95 3.83 -20.42
CA ARG A 274 -7.35 4.08 -19.11
C ARG A 274 -8.29 4.81 -18.13
N GLN A 275 -9.15 5.70 -18.62
CA GLN A 275 -10.09 6.44 -17.78
C GLN A 275 -11.10 5.51 -17.10
N SER A 276 -11.57 4.47 -17.81
CA SER A 276 -12.56 3.52 -17.27
C SER A 276 -12.05 2.74 -16.04
N VAL A 277 -10.73 2.50 -15.97
CA VAL A 277 -10.12 1.81 -14.82
C VAL A 277 -9.98 2.74 -13.62
N ILE A 278 -9.70 4.03 -13.87
CA ILE A 278 -9.69 5.06 -12.82
C ILE A 278 -11.11 5.22 -12.25
N ASP A 279 -12.13 5.20 -13.09
CA ASP A 279 -13.53 5.27 -12.67
C ASP A 279 -13.93 4.06 -11.79
N LYS A 280 -13.49 2.83 -12.14
CA LYS A 280 -13.68 1.64 -11.28
C LYS A 280 -13.05 1.80 -9.88
N LEU A 281 -11.90 2.47 -9.77
CA LEU A 281 -11.27 2.71 -8.47
C LEU A 281 -12.06 3.74 -7.64
N ASN A 282 -12.73 4.69 -8.30
CA ASN A 282 -13.61 5.66 -7.64
C ASN A 282 -14.89 5.03 -7.08
N ASP A 283 -15.38 3.97 -7.73
CA ASP A 283 -16.60 3.27 -7.34
C ASP A 283 -16.42 2.34 -6.12
N LEU A 284 -15.19 2.15 -5.62
CA LEU A 284 -14.91 1.27 -4.47
C LEU A 284 -15.58 1.69 -3.15
N ASN A 285 -16.09 2.92 -3.06
CA ASN A 285 -16.76 3.48 -1.89
C ASN A 285 -18.27 3.76 -2.12
N GLY A 286 -18.86 3.17 -3.16
CA GLY A 286 -20.27 3.33 -3.54
C GLY A 286 -21.21 2.30 -2.93
#